data_AF-A0A9D1DU50-F1
#
_entry.id   AF-A0A9D1DU50-F1
#
_cell.length_a   1.000
_cell.length_b   1.000
_cell.length_c   1.000
_cell.angle_alpha   90.00
_cell.angle_beta   90.00
_cell.angle_gamma   90.00
#
_symmetry.space_group_name_H-M   'P 1'
#
loop_
_entity.id
_entity.type
_entity.pdbx_description
1 polymer ?
#
loop_
_entity_poly.entity_id
_entity_poly.type
_entity_poly.pdbx_seq_one_letter_code
_entity_poly.pdbx_strand_id
1 'polypeptide(L)'
;MQTEEKLEGIPVEEEKKIKKISTIIMIVIIVIGVLVTTDILLVSKAHVGPFLAIRTKVYDDGGTKEYYGLGYKVIKYNQVVGRRDTVIGSWGIKYNTNPETFTIRELAYSIINDNNNHVGEFIRLTGTISSKNNKNNTVTLKFTDDIDGKYDLTVKAELLSENIKDLNKDAPISLIGVIKSYDNKTLTIENVFAE
;
A
#
# COMPACT_ATOMS: atom_id res chain seq x y z
N MET A 1 50.43 40.48 26.58
CA MET A 1 50.67 40.42 25.13
C MET A 1 50.12 39.08 24.68
N GLN A 2 48.96 39.08 24.02
CA GLN A 2 48.23 37.86 23.67
C GLN A 2 48.98 37.12 22.55
N THR A 3 49.28 35.85 22.79
CA THR A 3 49.81 34.94 21.76
C THR A 3 48.62 34.46 20.94
N GLU A 4 48.49 34.96 19.70
CA GLU A 4 47.50 34.48 18.76
C GLU A 4 47.84 33.04 18.35
N GLU A 5 46.97 32.11 18.75
CA GLU A 5 46.97 30.72 18.32
C GLU A 5 46.47 30.67 16.87
N LYS A 6 47.41 30.54 15.93
CA LYS A 6 47.10 30.38 14.50
C LYS A 6 46.41 29.02 14.31
N LEU A 7 45.11 29.02 14.02
CA LEU A 7 44.43 27.82 13.53
C LEU A 7 45.08 27.41 12.19
N GLU A 8 45.82 26.30 12.20
CA GLU A 8 46.33 25.67 10.99
C GLU A 8 45.15 25.20 10.13
N GLY A 9 44.92 25.87 9.01
CA GLY A 9 43.95 25.47 8.00
C GLY A 9 44.39 24.18 7.29
N ILE A 10 43.41 23.37 6.87
CA ILE A 10 43.62 22.13 6.13
C ILE A 10 44.45 22.41 4.85
N PRO A 11 45.52 21.64 4.57
CA PRO A 11 46.36 21.87 3.40
C PRO A 11 45.58 21.73 2.08
N VAL A 12 45.83 22.63 1.13
CA VAL A 12 45.13 22.76 -0.17
C VAL A 12 45.04 21.45 -0.97
N GLU A 13 45.99 20.53 -0.77
CA GLU A 13 46.01 19.23 -1.45
C GLU A 13 45.04 18.21 -0.85
N GLU A 14 44.78 18.28 0.45
CA GLU A 14 43.75 17.47 1.12
C GLU A 14 42.34 17.92 0.72
N GLU A 15 42.10 19.24 0.59
CA GLU A 15 40.83 19.76 0.08
C GLU A 15 40.48 19.22 -1.32
N LYS A 16 41.47 19.15 -2.22
CA LYS A 16 41.28 18.63 -3.58
C LYS A 16 40.95 17.14 -3.58
N LYS A 17 41.53 16.35 -2.68
CA LYS A 17 41.23 14.92 -2.53
C LYS A 17 39.83 14.70 -1.93
N ILE A 18 39.47 15.46 -0.90
CA ILE A 18 38.13 15.42 -0.27
C ILE A 18 37.05 15.80 -1.28
N LYS A 19 37.26 16.86 -2.07
CA LYS A 19 36.33 17.27 -3.13
C LYS A 19 36.12 16.16 -4.17
N LYS A 20 37.19 15.51 -4.64
CA LYS A 20 37.10 14.39 -5.60
C LYS A 20 36.32 13.20 -5.03
N ILE A 21 36.60 12.80 -3.80
CA ILE A 21 35.88 11.68 -3.14
C ILE A 21 34.40 12.02 -2.97
N SER A 22 34.11 13.23 -2.50
CA SER A 22 32.73 13.73 -2.35
C SER A 22 31.97 13.72 -3.68
N THR A 23 32.60 14.18 -4.78
CA THR A 23 31.98 14.13 -6.11
C THR A 23 31.67 12.69 -6.55
N ILE A 24 32.59 11.74 -6.32
CA ILE A 24 32.35 10.33 -6.65
C ILE A 24 31.17 9.77 -5.85
N ILE A 25 31.12 10.03 -4.54
CA ILE A 25 30.02 9.60 -3.67
C ILE A 25 28.69 10.16 -4.17
N MET A 26 28.64 11.44 -4.54
CA MET A 26 27.43 12.08 -5.06
C MET A 26 26.94 11.42 -6.36
N ILE A 27 27.84 11.11 -7.29
CA ILE A 27 27.50 10.40 -8.53
C ILE A 27 26.93 9.01 -8.22
N VAL A 28 27.55 8.27 -7.29
CA VAL A 28 27.07 6.94 -6.89
C VAL A 28 25.67 7.01 -6.29
N ILE A 29 25.40 7.99 -5.43
CA ILE A 29 24.06 8.20 -4.84
C ILE A 29 23.02 8.48 -5.92
N ILE A 30 23.33 9.32 -6.91
CA ILE A 30 22.43 9.62 -8.02
C ILE A 30 22.13 8.35 -8.84
N VAL A 31 23.15 7.56 -9.16
CA VAL A 31 22.98 6.31 -9.91
C VAL A 31 22.07 5.34 -9.13
N ILE A 32 22.32 5.13 -7.83
CA ILE A 32 21.47 4.28 -6.97
C ILE A 32 20.04 4.83 -6.94
N GLY A 33 19.87 6.14 -6.79
CA GLY A 33 18.54 6.77 -6.78
C GLY A 33 17.75 6.50 -8.06
N VAL A 34 18.38 6.58 -9.23
CA VAL A 34 17.74 6.26 -10.52
C VAL A 34 17.35 4.79 -10.61
N LEU A 35 18.23 3.86 -10.18
CA LEU A 35 17.95 2.43 -10.17
C LEU A 35 16.75 2.09 -9.28
N VAL A 36 16.73 2.60 -8.04
CA VAL A 36 15.63 2.39 -7.08
C VAL A 36 14.32 2.99 -7.61
N THR A 37 14.36 4.21 -8.14
CA THR A 37 13.16 4.88 -8.67
C THR A 37 12.57 4.13 -9.86
N THR A 38 13.43 3.58 -10.74
CA THR A 38 12.99 2.77 -11.88
C THR A 38 12.20 1.54 -11.43
N ASP A 39 12.70 0.82 -10.43
CA ASP A 39 12.01 -0.34 -9.86
C ASP A 39 10.68 0.05 -9.20
N ILE A 40 10.64 1.15 -8.44
CA ILE A 40 9.39 1.64 -7.83
C ILE A 40 8.37 1.97 -8.92
N LEU A 41 8.77 2.66 -10.00
CA LEU A 41 7.87 2.99 -11.10
C LEU A 41 7.34 1.76 -11.83
N LEU A 42 8.19 0.75 -12.05
CA LEU A 42 7.80 -0.52 -12.67
C LEU A 42 6.76 -1.25 -11.83
N VAL A 43 6.97 -1.33 -10.51
CA VAL A 43 6.03 -1.99 -9.60
C VAL A 43 4.73 -1.21 -9.47
N SER A 44 4.80 0.10 -9.24
CA SER A 44 3.62 0.94 -8.98
C SER A 44 2.76 1.19 -10.22
N LYS A 45 3.35 1.30 -11.42
CA LYS A 45 2.59 1.66 -12.65
C LYS A 45 2.34 0.46 -13.55
N ALA A 46 3.35 -0.37 -13.77
CA ALA A 46 3.25 -1.49 -14.71
C ALA A 46 2.82 -2.79 -14.05
N HIS A 47 2.65 -2.83 -12.71
CA HIS A 47 2.24 -4.02 -11.94
C HIS A 47 3.16 -5.24 -12.16
N VAL A 48 4.34 -5.02 -12.75
CA VAL A 48 5.38 -6.02 -12.92
C VAL A 48 6.24 -6.07 -11.67
N GLY A 49 6.91 -7.20 -11.45
CA GLY A 49 7.87 -7.28 -10.35
C GLY A 49 9.02 -6.28 -10.55
N PRO A 50 9.69 -5.85 -9.47
CA PRO A 50 10.90 -5.05 -9.60
C PRO A 50 11.94 -5.82 -10.42
N PHE A 51 12.69 -5.13 -11.28
CA PHE A 51 13.64 -5.75 -12.19
C PHE A 51 15.02 -5.92 -11.52
N LEU A 52 15.44 -4.94 -10.72
CA LEU A 52 16.76 -4.90 -10.09
C LEU A 52 16.75 -5.48 -8.67
N ALA A 53 15.59 -5.55 -8.02
CA ALA A 53 15.46 -6.19 -6.72
C ALA A 53 15.59 -7.72 -6.82
N ILE A 54 16.25 -8.31 -5.83
CA ILE A 54 16.48 -9.74 -5.75
C ILE A 54 15.23 -10.40 -5.13
N ARG A 55 14.66 -11.40 -5.82
CA ARG A 55 13.59 -12.22 -5.24
C ARG A 55 14.16 -13.08 -4.12
N THR A 56 13.63 -12.95 -2.91
CA THR A 56 14.12 -13.66 -1.73
C THR A 56 13.22 -14.81 -1.31
N LYS A 57 11.90 -14.68 -1.46
CA LYS A 57 10.94 -15.71 -1.04
C LYS A 57 9.78 -15.83 -2.02
N VAL A 58 9.24 -17.05 -2.09
CA VAL A 58 7.96 -17.37 -2.71
C VAL A 58 7.17 -18.15 -1.67
N TYR A 59 5.96 -17.68 -1.36
CA TYR A 59 5.08 -18.31 -0.37
C TYR A 59 4.14 -19.30 -1.07
N ASP A 60 3.75 -20.35 -0.35
CA ASP A 60 2.81 -21.38 -0.81
C ASP A 60 1.34 -21.00 -0.52
N ASP A 61 1.01 -19.74 -0.75
CA ASP A 61 -0.32 -19.17 -0.51
C ASP A 61 -1.10 -18.93 -1.82
N GLY A 62 -0.56 -19.39 -2.95
CA GLY A 62 -0.93 -18.99 -4.31
C GLY A 62 0.22 -18.31 -5.07
N GLY A 63 1.36 -18.13 -4.41
CA GLY A 63 2.60 -17.70 -5.03
C GLY A 63 2.94 -16.23 -4.77
N THR A 64 2.63 -15.71 -3.57
CA THR A 64 3.12 -14.40 -3.12
C THR A 64 4.64 -14.34 -3.22
N LYS A 65 5.19 -13.23 -3.72
CA LYS A 65 6.63 -13.07 -3.96
C LYS A 65 7.18 -11.90 -3.16
N GLU A 66 8.34 -12.12 -2.56
CA GLU A 66 9.08 -11.12 -1.79
C GLU A 66 10.38 -10.75 -2.52
N TYR A 67 10.66 -9.45 -2.59
CA TYR A 67 11.85 -8.90 -3.24
C TYR A 67 12.55 -7.91 -2.32
N TYR A 68 13.88 -7.96 -2.30
CA TYR A 68 14.74 -6.99 -1.63
C TYR A 68 15.50 -6.17 -2.66
N GLY A 69 15.26 -4.86 -2.65
CA GLY A 69 16.05 -3.90 -3.41
C GLY A 69 16.96 -3.10 -2.49
N LEU A 70 17.66 -2.12 -3.07
CA LEU A 70 18.56 -1.23 -2.33
C LEU A 70 17.75 -0.24 -1.48
N GLY A 71 17.58 -0.55 -0.19
CA GLY A 71 16.86 0.30 0.77
C GLY A 71 15.34 0.12 0.80
N TYR A 72 14.78 -0.77 -0.01
CA TYR A 72 13.34 -1.08 -0.03
C TYR A 72 13.07 -2.58 -0.18
N LYS A 73 11.84 -2.96 0.12
CA LYS A 73 11.30 -4.29 0.00
C LYS A 73 9.95 -4.22 -0.71
N VAL A 74 9.68 -5.20 -1.55
CA VAL A 74 8.41 -5.35 -2.26
C VAL A 74 7.80 -6.69 -1.92
N ILE A 75 6.53 -6.70 -1.54
CA ILE A 75 5.74 -7.91 -1.34
C ILE A 75 4.59 -7.87 -2.34
N LYS A 76 4.63 -8.76 -3.32
CA LYS A 76 3.57 -8.92 -4.33
C LYS A 76 2.69 -10.08 -3.91
N TYR A 77 1.57 -9.78 -3.25
CA TYR A 77 0.64 -10.78 -2.77
C TYR A 77 -0.10 -11.44 -3.94
N ASN A 78 -0.29 -12.74 -3.86
CA ASN A 78 -1.03 -13.51 -4.86
C ASN A 78 -1.77 -14.67 -4.20
N GLN A 79 -2.51 -14.38 -3.13
CA GLN A 79 -3.25 -15.44 -2.44
C GLN A 79 -4.31 -16.07 -3.35
N VAL A 80 -4.57 -17.36 -3.18
CA VAL A 80 -5.68 -18.05 -3.89
C VAL A 80 -7.02 -17.42 -3.50
N VAL A 81 -7.22 -17.20 -2.21
CA VAL A 81 -8.35 -16.46 -1.62
C VAL A 81 -7.76 -15.47 -0.63
N GLY A 82 -8.01 -14.16 -0.83
CA GLY A 82 -7.52 -13.10 0.06
C GLY A 82 -6.68 -12.04 -0.64
N ARG A 83 -5.51 -11.72 -0.09
CA ARG A 83 -4.72 -10.55 -0.48
C ARG A 83 -4.05 -10.72 -1.86
N ARG A 84 -4.21 -9.72 -2.75
CA ARG A 84 -3.67 -9.72 -4.14
C ARG A 84 -3.05 -8.40 -4.59
N ASP A 85 -2.80 -7.47 -3.67
CA ASP A 85 -2.13 -6.20 -3.91
C ASP A 85 -0.60 -6.33 -3.89
N THR A 86 0.08 -5.22 -4.17
CA THR A 86 1.53 -5.12 -4.04
C THR A 86 1.89 -4.00 -3.07
N VAL A 87 2.70 -4.34 -2.06
CA VAL A 87 3.18 -3.39 -1.05
C VAL A 87 4.66 -3.10 -1.30
N ILE A 88 5.01 -1.82 -1.28
CA ILE A 88 6.39 -1.34 -1.32
C ILE A 88 6.66 -0.59 -0.03
N GLY A 89 7.80 -0.83 0.59
CA GLY A 89 8.21 -0.12 1.80
C GLY A 89 9.68 -0.34 2.12
N SER A 90 10.09 0.04 3.33
CA SER A 90 11.44 -0.25 3.82
C SER A 90 11.65 -1.76 4.03
N TRP A 91 12.88 -2.19 4.27
CA TRP A 91 13.19 -3.59 4.57
C TRP A 91 12.42 -4.17 5.78
N GLY A 92 11.89 -3.31 6.65
CA GLY A 92 11.14 -3.69 7.84
C GLY A 92 9.72 -4.19 7.57
N ILE A 93 9.17 -4.01 6.36
CA ILE A 93 7.82 -4.50 6.07
C ILE A 93 7.77 -6.03 6.17
N LYS A 94 6.74 -6.52 6.88
CA LYS A 94 6.51 -7.93 7.12
C LYS A 94 5.41 -8.44 6.19
N TYR A 95 5.58 -9.68 5.75
CA TYR A 95 4.49 -10.42 5.12
C TYR A 95 3.36 -10.58 6.14
N ASN A 96 2.17 -10.11 5.78
CA ASN A 96 0.95 -10.22 6.58
C ASN A 96 -0.25 -10.48 5.68
N THR A 97 -0.93 -11.59 5.96
CA THR A 97 -2.13 -12.06 5.27
C THR A 97 -3.37 -12.08 6.15
N ASN A 98 -3.26 -11.63 7.40
CA ASN A 98 -4.41 -11.55 8.29
C ASN A 98 -5.09 -10.18 8.11
N PRO A 99 -6.35 -10.15 7.62
CA PRO A 99 -7.08 -8.90 7.46
C PRO A 99 -7.54 -8.38 8.82
N GLU A 100 -7.52 -7.06 9.00
CA GLU A 100 -8.20 -6.43 10.13
C GLU A 100 -9.71 -6.41 9.88
N THR A 101 -10.51 -6.76 10.89
CA THR A 101 -11.95 -6.92 10.72
C THR A 101 -12.69 -5.68 11.18
N PHE A 102 -13.53 -5.13 10.31
CA PHE A 102 -14.37 -3.98 10.58
C PHE A 102 -15.82 -4.27 10.19
N THR A 103 -16.77 -3.73 10.95
CA THR A 103 -18.11 -3.47 10.44
C THR A 103 -18.13 -2.17 9.62
N ILE A 104 -19.07 -2.03 8.68
CA ILE A 104 -19.21 -0.79 7.92
C ILE A 104 -19.38 0.46 8.80
N ARG A 105 -20.03 0.29 9.96
CA ARG A 105 -20.21 1.34 10.96
C ARG A 105 -18.89 1.73 11.61
N GLU A 106 -18.12 0.76 12.10
CA GLU A 106 -16.82 1.01 12.74
C GLU A 106 -15.85 1.66 11.77
N LEU A 107 -15.81 1.20 10.52
CA LEU A 107 -14.99 1.81 9.47
C LEU A 107 -15.38 3.27 9.19
N ALA A 108 -16.69 3.57 9.19
CA ALA A 108 -17.16 4.94 9.03
C ALA A 108 -16.69 5.85 10.18
N TYR A 109 -16.73 5.35 11.42
CA TYR A 109 -16.22 6.09 12.58
C TYR A 109 -14.71 6.27 12.54
N SER A 110 -13.93 5.22 12.19
CA SER A 110 -12.46 5.30 12.18
C SER A 110 -11.93 6.30 11.14
N ILE A 111 -12.52 6.33 9.95
CA ILE A 111 -12.12 7.27 8.89
C ILE A 111 -12.40 8.72 9.32
N ILE A 112 -13.56 8.97 9.92
CA ILE A 112 -14.05 10.34 10.17
C ILE A 112 -13.55 10.91 11.49
N ASN A 113 -13.55 10.11 12.56
CA ASN A 113 -13.20 10.57 13.90
C ASN A 113 -11.70 10.56 14.15
N ASP A 114 -11.03 9.48 13.73
CA ASP A 114 -9.60 9.31 14.00
C ASP A 114 -8.74 9.92 12.90
N ASN A 115 -9.37 10.43 11.82
CA ASN A 115 -8.71 10.94 10.62
C ASN A 115 -7.70 9.93 10.05
N ASN A 116 -7.99 8.63 10.23
CA ASN A 116 -7.13 7.54 9.84
C ASN A 116 -7.28 7.28 8.34
N ASN A 117 -6.15 7.31 7.64
CA ASN A 117 -6.09 6.94 6.24
C ASN A 117 -5.88 5.43 6.11
N HIS A 118 -6.98 4.69 5.95
CA HIS A 118 -6.96 3.24 5.76
C HIS A 118 -6.57 2.81 4.33
N VAL A 119 -6.18 3.74 3.43
CA VAL A 119 -5.77 3.41 2.06
C VAL A 119 -4.53 2.52 2.05
N GLY A 120 -4.61 1.39 1.35
CA GLY A 120 -3.59 0.36 1.27
C GLY A 120 -3.71 -0.73 2.34
N GLU A 121 -4.64 -0.60 3.30
CA GLU A 121 -4.87 -1.61 4.31
C GLU A 121 -5.68 -2.78 3.76
N PHE A 122 -5.31 -3.98 4.22
CA PHE A 122 -5.99 -5.22 3.91
C PHE A 122 -7.00 -5.52 5.02
N ILE A 123 -8.29 -5.46 4.67
CA ILE A 123 -9.38 -5.51 5.64
C ILE A 123 -10.41 -6.58 5.29
N ARG A 124 -11.11 -7.04 6.33
CA ARG A 124 -12.34 -7.81 6.25
C ARG A 124 -13.47 -6.90 6.68
N LEU A 125 -14.33 -6.53 5.73
CA LEU A 125 -15.49 -5.70 5.96
C LEU A 125 -16.75 -6.55 6.06
N THR A 126 -17.54 -6.34 7.11
CA THR A 126 -18.86 -6.96 7.26
C THR A 126 -19.97 -5.93 7.13
N GLY A 127 -21.06 -6.31 6.45
CA GLY A 127 -22.23 -5.46 6.31
C GLY A 127 -23.32 -6.09 5.44
N THR A 128 -24.29 -5.27 5.05
CA THR A 128 -25.42 -5.70 4.22
C THR A 128 -25.31 -5.11 2.81
N ILE A 129 -25.69 -5.91 1.82
CA ILE A 129 -25.62 -5.52 0.41
C ILE A 129 -26.75 -4.54 0.08
N SER A 130 -26.40 -3.30 -0.26
CA SER A 130 -27.36 -2.30 -0.71
C SER A 130 -27.69 -2.43 -2.20
N SER A 131 -26.66 -2.63 -3.03
CA SER A 131 -26.84 -2.87 -4.46
C SER A 131 -25.72 -3.70 -5.06
N LYS A 132 -25.99 -4.33 -6.21
CA LYS A 132 -25.02 -5.05 -7.01
C LYS A 132 -25.06 -4.58 -8.46
N ASN A 133 -23.89 -4.52 -9.09
CA ASN A 133 -23.75 -4.23 -10.50
C ASN A 133 -23.02 -5.39 -11.18
N ASN A 134 -23.80 -6.22 -11.87
CA ASN A 134 -23.31 -7.41 -12.56
C ASN A 134 -22.39 -7.10 -13.76
N LYS A 135 -22.43 -5.89 -14.32
CA LYS A 135 -21.59 -5.54 -15.49
C LYS A 135 -20.14 -5.28 -15.10
N ASN A 136 -19.93 -4.68 -13.92
CA ASN A 136 -18.62 -4.26 -13.45
C ASN A 136 -18.11 -5.13 -12.29
N ASN A 137 -18.83 -6.21 -11.99
CA ASN A 137 -18.55 -7.09 -10.86
C ASN A 137 -18.43 -6.34 -9.50
N THR A 138 -19.28 -5.34 -9.28
CA THR A 138 -19.22 -4.50 -8.06
C THR A 138 -20.39 -4.71 -7.12
N VAL A 139 -20.10 -4.74 -5.82
CA VAL A 139 -21.07 -4.75 -4.73
C VAL A 139 -20.95 -3.43 -3.96
N THR A 140 -22.09 -2.83 -3.64
CA THR A 140 -22.14 -1.60 -2.84
C THR A 140 -22.79 -1.87 -1.50
N LEU A 141 -22.07 -1.51 -0.44
CA LEU A 141 -22.60 -1.46 0.92
C LEU A 141 -22.82 0.00 1.27
N LYS A 142 -23.92 0.29 1.97
CA LYS A 142 -24.24 1.65 2.39
C LYS A 142 -24.56 1.65 3.87
N PHE A 143 -23.88 2.53 4.58
CA PHE A 143 -24.22 2.90 5.94
C PHE A 143 -24.66 4.37 5.92
N THR A 144 -25.82 4.64 6.50
CA THR A 144 -26.35 6.00 6.70
C THR A 144 -26.48 6.18 8.20
N ASP A 145 -25.94 7.28 8.73
CA ASP A 145 -26.09 7.59 10.15
C ASP A 145 -27.40 8.33 10.43
N ASP A 146 -28.05 7.97 11.54
CA ASP A 146 -29.32 8.56 11.96
C ASP A 146 -29.14 10.00 12.49
N ILE A 147 -27.90 10.39 12.79
CA ILE A 147 -27.53 11.68 13.37
C ILE A 147 -26.81 12.55 12.32
N ASP A 148 -27.61 13.27 11.52
CA ASP A 148 -27.18 14.30 10.55
C ASP A 148 -26.32 13.77 9.37
N GLY A 149 -26.31 12.46 9.14
CA GLY A 149 -25.58 11.82 8.04
C GLY A 149 -24.06 12.06 8.09
N LYS A 150 -23.52 12.43 9.26
CA LYS A 150 -22.10 12.74 9.44
C LYS A 150 -21.23 11.55 9.07
N TYR A 151 -21.63 10.35 9.49
CA TYR A 151 -20.90 9.09 9.27
C TYR A 151 -21.45 8.26 8.11
N ASP A 152 -22.16 8.89 7.17
CA ASP A 152 -22.56 8.21 5.95
C ASP A 152 -21.32 7.66 5.23
N LEU A 153 -21.35 6.37 4.91
CA LEU A 153 -20.28 5.69 4.21
C LEU A 153 -20.86 4.79 3.12
N THR A 154 -20.40 5.01 1.89
CA THR A 154 -20.68 4.14 0.76
C THR A 154 -19.42 3.35 0.43
N VAL A 155 -19.48 2.02 0.55
CA VAL A 155 -18.36 1.15 0.18
C VAL A 155 -18.66 0.51 -1.17
N LYS A 156 -17.79 0.74 -2.16
CA LYS A 156 -17.79 0.08 -3.45
C LYS A 156 -16.72 -0.99 -3.45
N ALA A 157 -17.13 -2.24 -3.55
CA ALA A 157 -16.24 -3.41 -3.58
C ALA A 157 -16.17 -3.98 -5.00
N GLU A 158 -14.98 -4.01 -5.59
CA GLU A 158 -14.69 -4.62 -6.89
C GLU A 158 -14.26 -6.07 -6.70
N LEU A 159 -15.17 -7.01 -7.00
CA LEU A 159 -14.93 -8.44 -6.79
C LEU A 159 -14.06 -9.05 -7.89
N LEU A 160 -13.22 -10.01 -7.50
CA LEU A 160 -12.38 -10.77 -8.43
C LEU A 160 -13.08 -11.96 -9.09
N SER A 161 -14.12 -12.51 -8.46
CA SER A 161 -14.82 -13.71 -8.91
C SER A 161 -16.15 -13.40 -9.60
N GLU A 162 -16.49 -14.14 -10.66
CA GLU A 162 -17.72 -14.00 -11.46
C GLU A 162 -19.04 -14.39 -10.75
N ASN A 163 -18.98 -14.85 -9.49
CA ASN A 163 -20.12 -15.41 -8.75
C ASN A 163 -20.99 -14.37 -8.01
N ILE A 164 -21.17 -13.17 -8.55
CA ILE A 164 -22.11 -12.17 -7.98
C ILE A 164 -23.58 -12.62 -8.12
N LYS A 165 -23.85 -13.63 -8.94
CA LYS A 165 -25.20 -14.12 -9.23
C LYS A 165 -25.92 -14.64 -7.99
N ASP A 166 -25.19 -15.23 -7.04
CA ASP A 166 -25.74 -15.83 -5.82
C ASP A 166 -25.91 -14.84 -4.66
N LEU A 167 -25.42 -13.61 -4.82
CA LEU A 167 -25.53 -12.57 -3.80
C LEU A 167 -26.93 -11.93 -3.82
N ASN A 168 -27.68 -12.15 -2.75
CA ASN A 168 -28.99 -11.56 -2.54
C ASN A 168 -28.87 -10.15 -1.95
N LYS A 169 -29.75 -9.25 -2.39
CA LYS A 169 -29.88 -7.93 -1.78
C LYS A 169 -30.29 -8.09 -0.31
N ASP A 170 -29.78 -7.22 0.56
CA ASP A 170 -30.05 -7.22 2.00
C ASP A 170 -29.51 -8.46 2.76
N ALA A 171 -28.73 -9.33 2.10
CA ALA A 171 -28.02 -10.41 2.76
C ALA A 171 -26.79 -9.88 3.52
N PRO A 172 -26.47 -10.45 4.70
CA PRO A 172 -25.18 -10.21 5.34
C PRO A 172 -24.07 -10.80 4.48
N ILE A 173 -22.98 -10.06 4.33
CA ILE A 173 -21.80 -10.48 3.57
C ILE A 173 -20.52 -10.11 4.32
N SER A 174 -19.50 -10.95 4.20
CA SER A 174 -18.14 -10.60 4.56
C SER A 174 -17.30 -10.42 3.29
N LEU A 175 -16.62 -9.28 3.19
CA LEU A 175 -15.78 -8.92 2.06
C LEU A 175 -14.35 -8.77 2.52
N ILE A 176 -13.42 -9.45 1.88
CA ILE A 176 -11.99 -9.32 2.12
C ILE A 176 -11.35 -8.63 0.93
N GLY A 177 -10.64 -7.53 1.17
CA GLY A 177 -9.98 -6.80 0.10
C GLY A 177 -9.08 -5.67 0.61
N VAL A 178 -8.57 -4.87 -0.33
CA VAL A 178 -7.65 -3.77 -0.03
C VAL A 178 -8.31 -2.44 -0.35
N ILE A 179 -8.23 -1.49 0.58
CA ILE A 179 -8.80 -0.15 0.37
C ILE A 179 -7.92 0.60 -0.63
N LYS A 180 -8.48 0.97 -1.78
CA LYS A 180 -7.78 1.71 -2.83
C LYS A 180 -7.85 3.22 -2.62
N SER A 181 -9.02 3.71 -2.29
CA SER A 181 -9.26 5.15 -2.18
C SER A 181 -10.47 5.44 -1.30
N TYR A 182 -10.46 6.65 -0.75
CA TYR A 182 -11.58 7.25 -0.05
C TYR A 182 -11.76 8.68 -0.56
N ASP A 183 -12.92 8.97 -1.16
CA ASP A 183 -13.28 10.30 -1.63
C ASP A 183 -14.77 10.55 -1.41
N ASN A 184 -15.13 11.74 -0.92
CA ASN A 184 -16.52 12.17 -0.75
C ASN A 184 -17.44 11.10 -0.11
N LYS A 185 -17.04 10.57 1.05
CA LYS A 185 -17.77 9.50 1.78
C LYS A 185 -17.94 8.18 1.02
N THR A 186 -17.20 8.02 -0.08
CA THR A 186 -17.17 6.80 -0.88
C THR A 186 -15.82 6.14 -0.74
N LEU A 187 -15.81 4.92 -0.21
CA LEU A 187 -14.63 4.09 -0.09
C LEU A 187 -14.63 3.02 -1.19
N THR A 188 -13.50 2.85 -1.87
CA THR A 188 -13.34 1.83 -2.91
C THR A 188 -12.41 0.74 -2.41
N ILE A 189 -12.88 -0.51 -2.45
CA ILE A 189 -12.11 -1.70 -2.13
C ILE A 189 -11.90 -2.48 -3.42
N GLU A 190 -10.64 -2.82 -3.70
CA GLU A 190 -10.26 -3.63 -4.84
C GLU A 190 -9.81 -5.02 -4.42
N ASN A 191 -9.73 -5.91 -5.42
CA ASN A 191 -9.30 -7.30 -5.25
C ASN A 191 -10.17 -8.05 -4.24
N VAL A 192 -11.49 -7.82 -4.28
CA VAL A 192 -12.39 -8.29 -3.24
C VAL A 192 -12.78 -9.75 -3.44
N PHE A 193 -12.71 -10.51 -2.35
CA PHE A 193 -13.29 -11.83 -2.20
C PHE A 193 -14.50 -11.76 -1.27
N ALA A 194 -15.60 -12.36 -1.67
CA ALA A 194 -16.77 -12.55 -0.81
C ALA A 194 -16.67 -13.89 -0.09
N GLU A 195 -16.85 -13.88 1.23
CA GLU A 195 -17.00 -15.04 2.11
C GLU A 195 -18.46 -15.20 2.56
#